data_AF-A0A7J8U618-F1
#
_entry.id   AF-A0A7J8U618-F1
#
_cell.length_a   1.000
_cell.length_b   1.000
_cell.length_c   1.000
_cell.angle_alpha   90.00
_cell.angle_beta   90.00
_cell.angle_gamma   90.00
#
_symmetry.space_group_name_H-M   'P 1'
#
loop_
_entity.id
_entity.type
_entity.pdbx_description
1 polymer ?
#
loop_
_entity_poly.entity_id
_entity_poly.type
_entity_poly.pdbx_seq_one_letter_code
_entity_poly.pdbx_strand_id
1 'polypeptide(L)'
;DVRAEFSFLRVRGLRFLLKSLRSIAQSDSSITLFSQTQSIPDLQVVPLLFEHSFKETEDEKVGSLDHIFSVEPMKVKSPSTDSEVALALRVLEGCCLLHPESTRLAHQHKAIPVLMNVLSTRGVLEQGACLDALISILLDSSANQMDFEACNGIEEVAELIRDKQVDENLRLKCGEFLLLLIGHVNGRERSPIATIHEEVRRLLGEKSASLIWAASQFGSTLDPEQRLTALHIQARRVLESLDLY
;
A
#
# COMPACT_ATOMS: atom_id res chain seq x y z
N ASP A 1 -15.27 10.02 -13.48
CA ASP A 1 -14.43 10.78 -12.53
C ASP A 1 -13.01 10.26 -12.39
N VAL A 2 -12.77 9.01 -11.99
CA VAL A 2 -11.39 8.48 -11.83
C VAL A 2 -10.57 8.48 -13.13
N ARG A 3 -11.22 8.36 -14.28
CA ARG A 3 -10.59 8.47 -15.62
C ARG A 3 -10.34 9.90 -16.11
N ALA A 4 -10.71 10.91 -15.31
CA ALA A 4 -10.67 12.31 -15.76
C ALA A 4 -9.23 12.80 -16.00
N GLU A 5 -9.09 13.75 -16.92
CA GLU A 5 -7.80 14.34 -17.27
C GLU A 5 -7.24 15.22 -16.13
N PHE A 6 -8.13 15.80 -15.32
CA PHE A 6 -7.78 16.67 -14.21
C PHE A 6 -7.81 15.96 -12.85
N SER A 7 -6.77 16.16 -12.05
CA SER A 7 -6.57 15.57 -10.73
C SER A 7 -7.74 15.85 -9.78
N PHE A 8 -8.31 17.07 -9.77
CA PHE A 8 -9.42 17.40 -8.86
C PHE A 8 -10.68 16.54 -9.10
N LEU A 9 -10.97 16.16 -10.36
CA LEU A 9 -12.07 15.26 -10.70
C LEU A 9 -11.76 13.83 -10.28
N ARG A 10 -10.51 13.39 -10.46
CA ARG A 10 -10.04 12.08 -10.00
C ARG A 10 -10.14 11.96 -8.48
N VAL A 11 -9.64 12.95 -7.74
CA VAL A 11 -9.76 13.07 -6.28
C VAL A 11 -11.22 12.98 -5.84
N ARG A 12 -12.13 13.69 -6.50
CA ARG A 12 -13.58 13.59 -6.21
C ARG A 12 -14.10 12.17 -6.41
N GLY A 13 -13.73 11.53 -7.52
CA GLY A 13 -14.10 10.15 -7.82
C GLY A 13 -13.55 9.15 -6.79
N LEU A 14 -12.29 9.28 -6.41
CA LEU A 14 -11.63 8.42 -5.42
C LEU A 14 -12.27 8.56 -4.04
N ARG A 15 -12.63 9.77 -3.60
CA ARG A 15 -13.36 9.98 -2.34
C ARG A 15 -14.73 9.29 -2.36
N PHE A 16 -15.43 9.35 -3.49
CA PHE A 16 -16.71 8.65 -3.64
C PHE A 16 -16.51 7.13 -3.58
N LEU A 17 -15.54 6.58 -4.31
CA LEU A 17 -15.21 5.15 -4.27
C LEU A 17 -14.83 4.69 -2.87
N LEU A 18 -13.98 5.42 -2.16
CA LEU A 18 -13.58 5.08 -0.80
C LEU A 18 -14.77 5.05 0.16
N LYS A 19 -15.69 6.02 0.04
CA LYS A 19 -16.95 6.03 0.81
C LYS A 19 -17.82 4.82 0.46
N SER A 20 -17.92 4.46 -0.82
CA SER A 20 -18.66 3.29 -1.28
C SER A 20 -18.06 1.99 -0.75
N LEU A 21 -16.74 1.81 -0.83
CA LEU A 21 -16.05 0.62 -0.31
C LEU A 21 -16.31 0.42 1.18
N ARG A 22 -16.28 1.51 1.97
CA ARG A 22 -16.64 1.46 3.40
C ARG A 22 -18.07 0.99 3.64
N SER A 23 -19.02 1.43 2.81
CA SER A 23 -20.42 0.98 2.89
C SER A 23 -20.58 -0.46 2.41
N ILE A 24 -19.85 -0.87 1.38
CA ILE A 24 -19.87 -2.23 0.83
C ILE A 24 -19.36 -3.23 1.87
N ALA A 25 -18.29 -2.88 2.60
CA ALA A 25 -17.70 -3.71 3.64
C ALA A 25 -18.64 -4.07 4.80
N GLN A 26 -19.80 -3.42 4.91
CA GLN A 26 -20.77 -3.67 5.97
C GLN A 26 -21.75 -4.83 5.69
N SER A 27 -21.74 -5.41 4.49
CA SER A 27 -22.66 -6.51 4.13
C SER A 27 -22.08 -7.46 3.09
N ASP A 28 -22.16 -8.77 3.37
CA ASP A 28 -21.74 -9.83 2.45
C ASP A 28 -22.45 -9.76 1.08
N SER A 29 -23.72 -9.34 1.08
CA SER A 29 -24.48 -9.14 -0.16
C SER A 29 -23.90 -8.02 -1.03
N SER A 30 -23.49 -6.92 -0.41
CA SER A 30 -22.82 -5.80 -1.09
C SER A 30 -21.43 -6.19 -1.57
N ILE A 31 -20.68 -6.97 -0.77
CA ILE A 31 -19.36 -7.51 -1.15
C ILE A 31 -19.48 -8.42 -2.38
N THR A 32 -20.49 -9.28 -2.39
CA THR A 32 -20.80 -10.17 -3.52
C THR A 32 -21.13 -9.36 -4.78
N LEU A 33 -21.98 -8.33 -4.65
CA LEU A 33 -22.33 -7.45 -5.77
C LEU A 33 -21.11 -6.68 -6.29
N PHE A 34 -20.28 -6.13 -5.38
CA PHE A 34 -19.03 -5.48 -5.75
C PHE A 34 -18.13 -6.45 -6.53
N SER A 35 -17.93 -7.66 -6.04
CA SER A 35 -17.13 -8.69 -6.71
C SER A 35 -17.65 -8.98 -8.13
N GLN A 36 -18.97 -9.11 -8.31
CA GLN A 36 -19.58 -9.26 -9.64
C GLN A 36 -19.30 -8.06 -10.55
N THR A 37 -19.35 -6.83 -10.02
CA THR A 37 -18.99 -5.64 -10.82
C THR A 37 -17.53 -5.67 -11.26
N GLN A 38 -16.63 -6.21 -10.45
CA GLN A 38 -15.21 -6.30 -10.77
C GLN A 38 -14.89 -7.38 -11.82
N SER A 39 -15.83 -8.26 -12.14
CA SER A 39 -15.74 -9.16 -13.30
C SER A 39 -16.02 -8.46 -14.64
N ILE A 40 -16.56 -7.24 -14.62
CA ILE A 40 -16.85 -6.44 -15.82
C ILE A 40 -15.63 -5.54 -16.07
N PRO A 41 -14.89 -5.71 -17.19
CA PRO A 41 -13.64 -4.98 -17.43
C PRO A 41 -13.78 -3.46 -17.30
N ASP A 42 -14.88 -2.88 -17.80
CA ASP A 42 -15.11 -1.45 -17.75
C ASP A 42 -15.36 -0.89 -16.34
N LEU A 43 -15.65 -1.75 -15.36
CA LEU A 43 -15.94 -1.38 -13.97
C LEU A 43 -14.82 -1.79 -13.01
N GLN A 44 -13.75 -2.39 -13.52
CA GLN A 44 -12.59 -2.76 -12.70
C GLN A 44 -11.92 -1.51 -12.15
N VAL A 45 -11.77 -1.46 -10.82
CA VAL A 45 -11.19 -0.30 -10.15
C VAL A 45 -9.66 -0.34 -10.22
N VAL A 46 -9.06 -1.50 -9.94
CA VAL A 46 -7.59 -1.65 -9.81
C VAL A 46 -6.83 -1.18 -11.05
N PRO A 47 -7.13 -1.63 -12.29
CA PRO A 47 -6.43 -1.15 -13.48
C PRO A 47 -6.49 0.38 -13.64
N LEU A 48 -7.64 0.98 -13.32
CA LEU A 48 -7.83 2.43 -13.45
C LEU A 48 -6.96 3.23 -12.48
N LEU A 49 -6.70 2.69 -11.28
CA LEU A 49 -5.79 3.35 -10.33
C LEU A 49 -4.37 3.41 -10.91
N PHE A 50 -3.88 2.31 -11.49
CA PHE A 50 -2.56 2.24 -12.10
C PHE A 50 -2.44 3.08 -13.38
N GLU A 51 -3.50 3.15 -14.19
CA GLU A 51 -3.50 3.93 -15.42
C GLU A 51 -3.60 5.46 -15.23
N HIS A 52 -4.20 5.90 -14.12
CA HIS A 52 -4.57 7.30 -13.94
C HIS A 52 -4.01 7.97 -12.68
N SER A 53 -3.80 7.24 -11.59
CA SER A 53 -3.40 7.81 -10.30
C SER A 53 -2.00 7.41 -9.84
N PHE A 54 -1.52 6.23 -10.25
CA PHE A 54 -0.14 5.79 -9.99
C PHE A 54 0.77 5.87 -11.20
N LYS A 55 0.24 6.26 -12.36
CA LYS A 55 1.06 6.45 -13.55
C LYS A 55 2.06 7.57 -13.26
N GLU A 56 3.33 7.23 -13.16
CA GLU A 56 4.39 8.22 -13.20
C GLU A 56 4.24 8.99 -14.50
N THR A 57 4.23 10.32 -14.40
CA THR A 57 4.57 11.12 -15.57
C THR A 57 6.00 10.73 -15.89
N GLU A 58 6.18 9.76 -16.80
CA GLU A 58 7.41 9.74 -17.60
C GLU A 58 7.65 11.19 -17.95
N ASP A 59 8.86 11.70 -17.71
CA ASP A 59 9.29 12.99 -18.25
C ASP A 59 8.90 12.95 -19.71
N GLU A 60 7.72 13.53 -20.02
CA GLU A 60 7.26 13.78 -21.37
C GLU A 60 8.25 14.84 -21.78
N LYS A 61 9.42 14.38 -22.26
CA LYS A 61 10.45 15.18 -22.88
C LYS A 61 9.65 16.02 -23.85
N VAL A 62 9.48 17.28 -23.50
CA VAL A 62 8.85 18.26 -24.37
C VAL A 62 9.71 18.23 -25.60
N GLY A 63 9.27 17.45 -26.60
CA GLY A 63 9.96 17.34 -27.87
C GLY A 63 10.08 18.76 -28.38
N SER A 64 11.31 19.19 -28.63
CA SER A 64 11.60 20.53 -29.13
C SER A 64 10.54 20.94 -30.14
N LEU A 65 9.91 22.09 -29.93
CA LEU A 65 8.78 22.62 -30.69
C LEU A 65 9.14 23.03 -32.14
N ASP A 66 10.16 22.43 -32.74
CA ASP A 66 10.72 22.85 -34.02
C ASP A 66 9.87 22.45 -35.24
N HIS A 67 8.72 21.79 -35.06
CA HIS A 67 7.83 21.37 -36.16
C HIS A 67 6.34 21.72 -35.89
N ILE A 68 5.99 22.99 -36.12
CA ILE A 68 4.75 23.67 -35.70
C ILE A 68 3.45 23.23 -36.40
N PHE A 69 3.42 22.29 -37.36
CA PHE A 69 2.22 22.12 -38.22
C PHE A 69 1.62 20.71 -38.39
N SER A 70 1.87 19.73 -37.52
CA SER A 70 1.17 18.43 -37.63
C SER A 70 0.95 17.66 -36.31
N VAL A 71 1.04 18.32 -35.16
CA VAL A 71 0.97 17.62 -33.87
C VAL A 71 -0.49 17.55 -33.38
N GLU A 72 -1.03 16.34 -33.21
CA GLU A 72 -2.28 16.14 -32.47
C GLU A 72 -2.15 16.80 -31.09
N PRO A 73 -3.18 17.50 -30.58
CA PRO A 73 -3.11 18.14 -29.28
C PRO A 73 -2.76 17.10 -28.23
N MET A 74 -1.59 17.28 -27.61
CA MET A 74 -1.11 16.42 -26.53
C MET A 74 -2.16 16.46 -25.41
N LYS A 75 -2.74 15.31 -25.06
CA LYS A 75 -3.66 15.21 -23.93
C LYS A 75 -2.86 15.38 -22.65
N VAL A 76 -2.68 16.62 -22.22
CA VAL A 76 -2.01 16.96 -20.96
C VAL A 76 -2.86 16.41 -19.82
N LYS A 77 -2.53 15.21 -19.33
CA LYS A 77 -3.07 14.71 -18.07
C LYS A 77 -2.33 15.43 -16.96
N SER A 78 -3.06 16.08 -16.06
CA SER A 78 -2.40 16.69 -14.90
C SER A 78 -1.73 15.60 -14.06
N PRO A 79 -0.49 15.80 -13.58
CA PRO A 79 0.17 14.85 -12.70
C PRO A 79 -0.69 14.60 -11.45
N SER A 80 -0.56 13.40 -10.89
CA SER A 80 -1.29 13.05 -9.66
C SER A 80 -0.71 13.80 -8.47
N THR A 81 -1.58 14.50 -7.76
CA THR A 81 -1.24 15.18 -6.52
C THR A 81 -1.06 14.17 -5.39
N ASP A 82 -0.34 14.56 -4.35
CA ASP A 82 -0.13 13.80 -3.11
C ASP A 82 -1.47 13.27 -2.54
N SER A 83 -2.47 14.15 -2.39
CA SER A 83 -3.81 13.73 -1.95
C SER A 83 -4.49 12.74 -2.89
N GLU A 84 -4.24 12.79 -4.20
CA GLU A 84 -4.79 11.83 -5.15
C GLU A 84 -4.14 10.45 -4.96
N VAL A 85 -2.82 10.41 -4.85
CA VAL A 85 -2.05 9.17 -4.62
C VAL A 85 -2.47 8.53 -3.30
N ALA A 86 -2.53 9.30 -2.21
CA ALA A 86 -2.97 8.81 -0.91
C ALA A 86 -4.40 8.22 -0.96
N LEU A 87 -5.34 8.87 -1.65
CA LEU A 87 -6.70 8.36 -1.82
C LEU A 87 -6.73 7.10 -2.70
N ALA A 88 -5.94 7.05 -3.77
CA ALA A 88 -5.84 5.89 -4.64
C ALA A 88 -5.28 4.67 -3.89
N LEU A 89 -4.28 4.85 -3.03
CA LEU A 89 -3.75 3.79 -2.16
C LEU A 89 -4.82 3.24 -1.22
N ARG A 90 -5.62 4.11 -0.60
CA ARG A 90 -6.75 3.70 0.26
C ARG A 90 -7.85 2.97 -0.50
N VAL A 91 -8.11 3.36 -1.75
CA VAL A 91 -9.06 2.64 -2.62
C VAL A 91 -8.49 1.27 -3.01
N LEU A 92 -7.20 1.20 -3.35
CA LEU A 92 -6.51 -0.06 -3.67
C LEU A 92 -6.53 -1.03 -2.48
N GLU A 93 -6.22 -0.54 -1.28
CA GLU A 93 -6.33 -1.26 0.00
C GLU A 93 -7.72 -1.89 0.12
N GLY A 94 -8.78 -1.07 0.07
CA GLY A 94 -10.16 -1.55 0.19
C GLY A 94 -10.57 -2.54 -0.90
N CYS A 95 -10.14 -2.34 -2.15
CA CYS A 95 -10.42 -3.29 -3.23
C CYS A 95 -9.80 -4.67 -3.00
N CYS A 96 -8.56 -4.72 -2.49
CA CYS A 96 -7.85 -5.97 -2.21
C CYS A 96 -8.42 -6.71 -1.00
N LEU A 97 -8.86 -5.97 0.03
CA LEU A 97 -9.51 -6.56 1.21
C LEU A 97 -10.91 -7.13 0.92
N LEU A 98 -11.66 -6.53 -0.01
CA LEU A 98 -13.04 -6.94 -0.31
C LEU A 98 -13.14 -7.97 -1.44
N HIS A 99 -12.12 -8.08 -2.30
CA HIS A 99 -12.19 -8.90 -3.50
C HIS A 99 -10.81 -9.49 -3.85
N PRO A 100 -10.57 -10.79 -3.62
CA PRO A 100 -9.26 -11.42 -3.78
C PRO A 100 -8.63 -11.26 -5.18
N GLU A 101 -9.46 -11.24 -6.22
CA GLU A 101 -9.01 -11.08 -7.60
C GLU A 101 -8.44 -9.66 -7.87
N SER A 102 -8.82 -8.66 -7.06
CA SER A 102 -8.19 -7.33 -7.09
C SER A 102 -6.69 -7.41 -6.80
N THR A 103 -6.28 -8.31 -5.90
CA THR A 103 -4.86 -8.54 -5.57
C THR A 103 -4.11 -9.15 -6.76
N ARG A 104 -4.76 -10.04 -7.52
CA ARG A 104 -4.22 -10.60 -8.77
C ARG A 104 -4.08 -9.53 -9.86
N LEU A 105 -5.08 -8.66 -10.01
CA LEU A 105 -5.01 -7.52 -10.94
C LEU A 105 -3.88 -6.56 -10.53
N ALA A 106 -3.71 -6.27 -9.24
CA ALA A 106 -2.62 -5.43 -8.76
C ALA A 106 -1.24 -6.01 -9.16
N HIS A 107 -1.04 -7.32 -9.00
CA HIS A 107 0.17 -7.99 -9.47
C HIS A 107 0.39 -7.82 -10.98
N GLN A 108 -0.66 -7.98 -11.81
CA GLN A 108 -0.55 -7.78 -13.27
C GLN A 108 -0.12 -6.37 -13.67
N HIS A 109 -0.44 -5.38 -12.85
CA HIS A 109 -0.04 -4.00 -13.02
C HIS A 109 1.27 -3.63 -12.29
N LYS A 110 2.05 -4.63 -11.85
CA LYS A 110 3.34 -4.43 -11.14
C LYS A 110 3.18 -3.54 -9.90
N ALA A 111 2.15 -3.81 -9.11
CA ALA A 111 1.82 -2.97 -7.96
C ALA A 111 2.98 -2.79 -6.99
N ILE A 112 3.76 -3.85 -6.72
CA ILE A 112 4.81 -3.79 -5.72
C ILE A 112 5.92 -2.78 -6.09
N PRO A 113 6.57 -2.84 -7.27
CA PRO A 113 7.51 -1.80 -7.68
C PRO A 113 6.96 -0.37 -7.59
N VAL A 114 5.70 -0.17 -7.99
CA VAL A 114 5.03 1.14 -7.95
C VAL A 114 4.85 1.63 -6.51
N LEU A 115 4.38 0.77 -5.61
CA LEU A 115 4.19 1.11 -4.21
C LEU A 115 5.52 1.31 -3.48
N MET A 116 6.55 0.55 -3.82
CA MET A 116 7.91 0.77 -3.32
C MET A 116 8.44 2.14 -3.75
N ASN A 117 8.25 2.55 -5.01
CA ASN A 117 8.62 3.90 -5.44
C ASN A 117 7.85 4.98 -4.67
N VAL A 118 6.55 4.79 -4.41
CA VAL A 118 5.76 5.70 -3.58
C VAL A 118 6.32 5.78 -2.16
N LEU A 119 6.69 4.64 -1.57
CA LEU A 119 7.24 4.58 -0.22
C LEU A 119 8.58 5.34 -0.12
N SER A 120 9.42 5.26 -1.15
CA SER A 120 10.74 5.93 -1.17
C SER A 120 10.70 7.42 -1.54
N THR A 121 9.74 7.85 -2.39
CA THR A 121 9.81 9.17 -3.04
C THR A 121 8.72 10.17 -2.61
N ARG A 122 7.63 9.71 -1.98
CA ARG A 122 6.48 10.57 -1.65
C ARG A 122 6.48 11.02 -0.19
N GLY A 123 5.52 11.89 0.14
CA GLY A 123 5.39 12.46 1.47
C GLY A 123 4.78 11.50 2.49
N VAL A 124 4.79 11.93 3.75
CA VAL A 124 4.34 11.16 4.92
C VAL A 124 2.91 10.60 4.74
N LEU A 125 2.01 11.37 4.12
CA LEU A 125 0.63 10.96 3.90
C LEU A 125 0.52 9.77 2.95
N GLU A 126 1.25 9.81 1.83
CA GLU A 126 1.28 8.77 0.82
C GLU A 126 2.02 7.54 1.33
N GLN A 127 3.16 7.74 2.00
CA GLN A 127 3.95 6.66 2.61
C GLN A 127 3.11 5.88 3.63
N GLY A 128 2.40 6.56 4.52
CA GLY A 128 1.51 5.92 5.49
C GLY A 128 0.37 5.14 4.83
N ALA A 129 -0.26 5.69 3.79
CA ALA A 129 -1.29 4.98 3.02
C ALA A 129 -0.71 3.81 2.20
N CYS A 130 0.54 3.92 1.77
CA CYS A 130 1.25 2.92 1.00
C CYS A 130 1.51 1.67 1.84
N LEU A 131 1.96 1.84 3.09
CA LEU A 131 2.17 0.73 4.03
C LEU A 131 0.86 -0.07 4.25
N ASP A 132 -0.27 0.61 4.44
CA ASP A 132 -1.58 -0.04 4.60
C ASP A 132 -2.01 -0.81 3.32
N ALA A 133 -1.80 -0.21 2.15
CA ALA A 133 -2.08 -0.84 0.86
C ALA A 133 -1.19 -2.07 0.61
N LEU A 134 0.10 -1.99 0.94
CA LEU A 134 1.06 -3.10 0.82
C LEU A 134 0.59 -4.32 1.63
N ILE A 135 0.15 -4.14 2.89
CA ILE A 135 -0.37 -5.27 3.68
C ILE A 135 -1.52 -5.98 2.95
N SER A 136 -2.45 -5.22 2.39
CA SER A 136 -3.63 -5.79 1.71
C SER A 136 -3.28 -6.51 0.40
N ILE A 137 -2.27 -6.02 -0.33
CA ILE A 137 -1.81 -6.62 -1.60
C ILE A 137 -0.93 -7.86 -1.35
N LEU A 138 -0.20 -7.88 -0.25
CA LEU A 138 0.65 -8.99 0.14
C LEU A 138 -0.15 -10.12 0.79
N LEU A 139 -1.26 -9.80 1.45
CA LEU A 139 -2.12 -10.79 2.09
C LEU A 139 -2.58 -11.86 1.08
N ASP A 140 -2.25 -13.12 1.37
CA ASP A 140 -2.62 -14.29 0.56
C ASP A 140 -2.17 -14.25 -0.91
N SER A 141 -1.12 -13.48 -1.23
CA SER A 141 -0.56 -13.39 -2.58
C SER A 141 0.94 -13.69 -2.61
N SER A 142 1.29 -14.94 -2.92
CA SER A 142 2.70 -15.36 -3.00
C SER A 142 3.48 -14.60 -4.09
N ALA A 143 2.82 -14.24 -5.19
CA ALA A 143 3.45 -13.50 -6.28
C ALA A 143 3.86 -12.09 -5.84
N ASN A 144 2.95 -11.35 -5.19
CA ASN A 144 3.27 -10.02 -4.67
C ASN A 144 4.31 -10.09 -3.53
N GLN A 145 4.29 -11.15 -2.73
CA GLN A 145 5.30 -11.36 -1.68
C GLN A 145 6.70 -11.57 -2.25
N MET A 146 6.84 -12.36 -3.33
CA MET A 146 8.12 -12.51 -4.03
C MET A 146 8.60 -11.21 -4.66
N ASP A 147 7.69 -10.43 -5.27
CA ASP A 147 8.04 -9.10 -5.81
C ASP A 147 8.51 -8.15 -4.70
N PHE A 148 7.90 -8.21 -3.51
CA PHE A 148 8.25 -7.35 -2.38
C PHE A 148 9.62 -7.68 -1.81
N GLU A 149 9.95 -8.98 -1.72
CA GLU A 149 11.28 -9.44 -1.38
C GLU A 149 12.31 -9.01 -2.44
N ALA A 150 11.99 -9.17 -3.75
CA ALA A 150 12.86 -8.75 -4.84
C ALA A 150 13.12 -7.23 -4.88
N CYS A 151 12.20 -6.43 -4.34
CA CYS A 151 12.37 -4.98 -4.16
C CYS A 151 13.03 -4.60 -2.83
N ASN A 152 13.57 -5.55 -2.05
CA ASN A 152 14.14 -5.32 -0.71
C ASN A 152 13.17 -4.57 0.23
N GLY A 153 11.87 -4.87 0.16
CA GLY A 153 10.85 -4.07 0.84
C GLY A 153 11.01 -3.99 2.37
N ILE A 154 11.60 -5.01 3.00
CA ILE A 154 11.94 -4.98 4.44
C ILE A 154 13.05 -3.97 4.73
N GLU A 155 14.04 -3.86 3.86
CA GLU A 155 15.15 -2.93 4.02
C GLU A 155 14.64 -1.49 3.97
N GLU A 156 13.81 -1.16 2.99
CA GLU A 156 13.20 0.17 2.86
C GLU A 156 12.40 0.57 4.11
N VAL A 157 11.56 -0.34 4.63
CA VAL A 157 10.77 -0.08 5.85
C VAL A 157 11.69 0.03 7.07
N ALA A 158 12.76 -0.74 7.14
CA ALA A 158 13.74 -0.67 8.21
C ALA A 158 14.55 0.63 8.19
N GLU A 159 14.84 1.18 7.02
CA GLU A 159 15.44 2.51 6.89
C GLU A 159 14.50 3.60 7.42
N LEU A 160 13.23 3.59 6.99
CA LEU A 160 12.24 4.57 7.44
C LEU A 160 12.02 4.56 8.96
N ILE A 161 11.87 3.39 9.59
CA ILE A 161 11.63 3.31 11.04
C ILE A 161 12.85 3.72 11.89
N ARG A 162 14.06 3.53 11.37
CA ARG A 162 15.31 3.88 12.07
C ARG A 162 15.67 5.36 11.93
N ASP A 163 15.25 6.00 10.84
CA ASP A 163 15.56 7.41 10.62
C ASP A 163 14.79 8.30 11.61
N LYS A 164 15.52 8.87 12.58
CA LYS A 164 14.99 9.78 13.60
C LYS A 164 14.51 11.12 13.04
N GLN A 165 14.83 11.45 11.79
CA GLN A 165 14.34 12.66 11.10
C GLN A 165 12.98 12.46 10.44
N VAL A 166 12.57 11.20 10.21
CA VAL A 166 11.25 10.87 9.68
C VAL A 166 10.18 11.14 10.74
N ASP A 167 8.99 11.57 10.29
CA ASP A 167 7.83 11.81 11.16
C ASP A 167 7.56 10.61 12.07
N GLU A 168 7.40 10.87 13.37
CA GLU A 168 7.23 9.83 14.38
C GLU A 168 6.00 8.95 14.12
N ASN A 169 4.91 9.51 13.56
CA ASN A 169 3.73 8.72 13.23
C ASN A 169 4.00 7.80 12.04
N LEU A 170 4.81 8.22 11.08
CA LEU A 170 5.22 7.35 9.98
C LEU A 170 6.14 6.22 10.45
N ARG A 171 7.10 6.53 11.33
CA ARG A 171 7.95 5.50 11.96
C ARG A 171 7.10 4.49 12.75
N LEU A 172 6.10 4.98 13.48
CA LEU A 172 5.15 4.13 14.19
C LEU A 172 4.33 3.26 13.22
N LYS A 173 3.90 3.83 12.09
CA LYS A 173 3.22 3.09 11.01
C LYS A 173 4.09 1.98 10.43
N CYS A 174 5.40 2.20 10.28
CA CYS A 174 6.35 1.15 9.88
C CYS A 174 6.36 0.00 10.90
N GLY A 175 6.29 0.30 12.20
CA GLY A 175 6.15 -0.70 13.25
C GLY A 175 4.87 -1.51 13.14
N GLU A 176 3.73 -0.85 12.92
CA GLU A 176 2.43 -1.52 12.66
C GLU A 176 2.51 -2.43 11.43
N PHE A 177 3.12 -1.94 10.35
CA PHE A 177 3.34 -2.69 9.12
C PHE A 177 4.13 -3.97 9.38
N LEU A 178 5.29 -3.89 10.05
CA LEU A 178 6.13 -5.07 10.32
C LEU A 178 5.42 -6.11 11.19
N LEU A 179 4.64 -5.66 12.18
CA LEU A 179 3.82 -6.53 13.02
C LEU A 179 2.75 -7.28 12.21
N LEU A 180 2.05 -6.58 11.32
CA LEU A 180 1.03 -7.17 10.45
C LEU A 180 1.64 -8.10 9.41
N LEU A 181 2.74 -7.69 8.78
CA LEU A 181 3.46 -8.46 7.78
C LEU A 181 3.93 -9.79 8.37
N ILE A 182 4.55 -9.78 9.55
CA ILE A 182 5.04 -11.01 10.18
C ILE A 182 3.89 -11.86 10.72
N GLY A 183 2.87 -11.27 11.36
CA GLY A 183 1.81 -12.01 12.04
C GLY A 183 0.73 -12.57 11.12
N HIS A 184 0.42 -11.85 10.04
CA HIS A 184 -0.77 -12.14 9.22
C HIS A 184 -0.46 -12.49 7.77
N VAL A 185 0.66 -11.97 7.23
CA VAL A 185 1.06 -12.23 5.85
C VAL A 185 2.06 -13.39 5.77
N ASN A 186 3.09 -13.37 6.62
CA ASN A 186 4.16 -14.39 6.63
C ASN A 186 3.76 -15.69 7.38
N GLY A 187 2.76 -15.63 8.27
CA GLY A 187 2.42 -16.71 9.22
C GLY A 187 1.70 -17.95 8.66
N ARG A 188 1.60 -18.14 7.34
CA ARG A 188 0.92 -19.30 6.73
C ARG A 188 1.94 -20.30 6.18
N GLU A 189 1.69 -21.60 6.37
CA GLU A 189 2.59 -22.78 6.31
C GLU A 189 3.59 -22.92 5.13
N ARG A 190 3.56 -22.06 4.12
CA ARG A 190 4.58 -21.93 3.07
C ARG A 190 4.72 -20.45 2.68
N SER A 191 5.48 -19.71 3.47
CA SER A 191 5.74 -18.30 3.13
C SER A 191 6.89 -18.18 2.13
N PRO A 192 6.69 -17.43 1.02
CA PRO A 192 7.76 -16.99 0.13
C PRO A 192 8.83 -16.16 0.86
N ILE A 193 8.44 -15.34 1.85
CA ILE A 193 9.35 -14.43 2.56
C ILE A 193 10.00 -15.14 3.77
N ALA A 194 10.65 -16.28 3.52
CA ALA A 194 11.19 -17.15 4.58
C ALA A 194 12.28 -16.48 5.45
N THR A 195 12.95 -15.45 4.93
CA THR A 195 14.07 -14.76 5.58
C THR A 195 13.66 -13.56 6.43
N ILE A 196 12.38 -13.16 6.42
CA ILE A 196 11.93 -11.90 7.04
C ILE A 196 12.37 -11.75 8.50
N HIS A 197 12.37 -12.84 9.27
CA HIS A 197 12.79 -12.82 10.68
C HIS A 197 14.27 -12.50 10.84
N GLU A 198 15.10 -13.09 9.99
CA GLU A 198 16.54 -12.87 10.02
C GLU A 198 16.89 -11.47 9.49
N GLU A 199 16.18 -11.00 8.47
CA GLU A 199 16.37 -9.65 7.93
C GLU A 199 15.97 -8.58 8.94
N VAL A 200 14.81 -8.72 9.58
CA VAL A 200 14.38 -7.80 10.64
C VAL A 200 15.36 -7.83 11.81
N ARG A 201 15.86 -9.00 12.22
CA ARG A 201 16.92 -9.11 13.23
C ARG A 201 18.20 -8.37 12.81
N ARG A 202 18.67 -8.59 11.59
CA ARG A 202 19.88 -7.95 11.04
C ARG A 202 19.73 -6.43 10.96
N LEU A 203 18.57 -5.94 10.55
CA LEU A 203 18.32 -4.52 10.28
C LEU A 203 17.92 -3.74 11.53
N LEU A 204 17.08 -4.31 12.40
CA LEU A 204 16.49 -3.63 13.56
C LEU A 204 17.06 -4.09 14.91
N GLY A 205 17.90 -5.13 14.91
CA GLY A 205 18.49 -5.72 16.12
C GLY A 205 17.61 -6.77 16.80
N GLU A 206 18.26 -7.62 17.63
CA GLU A 206 17.62 -8.76 18.30
C GLU A 206 16.42 -8.38 19.15
N LYS A 207 16.52 -7.26 19.89
CA LYS A 207 15.47 -6.79 20.80
C LYS A 207 14.19 -6.42 20.04
N SER A 208 14.31 -5.61 18.99
CA SER A 208 13.19 -5.18 18.14
C SER A 208 12.56 -6.37 17.42
N ALA A 209 13.38 -7.26 16.85
CA ALA A 209 12.92 -8.47 16.18
C ALA A 209 12.15 -9.41 17.12
N SER A 210 12.65 -9.59 18.35
CA SER A 210 11.99 -10.40 19.37
C SER A 210 10.63 -9.82 19.78
N LEU A 211 10.53 -8.49 19.91
CA LEU A 211 9.26 -7.82 20.20
C LEU A 211 8.23 -8.02 19.08
N ILE A 212 8.66 -7.83 17.83
CA ILE A 212 7.80 -8.01 16.66
C ILE A 212 7.31 -9.46 16.60
N TRP A 213 8.22 -10.43 16.76
CA TRP A 213 7.86 -11.85 16.74
C TRP A 213 6.92 -12.25 17.87
N ALA A 214 7.17 -11.78 19.10
CA ALA A 214 6.29 -12.08 20.22
C ALA A 214 4.89 -11.52 19.98
N ALA A 215 4.80 -10.26 19.55
CA ALA A 215 3.53 -9.58 19.30
C ALA A 215 2.76 -10.16 18.11
N SER A 216 3.45 -10.67 17.10
CA SER A 216 2.82 -11.26 15.91
C SER A 216 2.03 -12.54 16.20
N GLN A 217 2.29 -13.19 17.33
CA GLN A 217 1.56 -14.38 17.79
C GLN A 217 0.27 -14.04 18.57
N PHE A 218 0.06 -12.76 18.93
CA PHE A 218 -1.11 -12.31 19.68
C PHE A 218 -2.09 -11.57 18.77
N GLY A 219 -3.33 -12.07 18.65
CA GLY A 219 -4.36 -11.31 17.92
C GLY A 219 -5.69 -12.03 17.64
N SER A 220 -5.74 -13.36 17.73
CA SER A 220 -6.94 -14.11 17.29
C SER A 220 -8.15 -14.02 18.23
N THR A 221 -7.96 -13.63 19.51
CA THR A 221 -9.02 -13.65 20.53
C THR A 221 -9.60 -12.30 20.93
N LEU A 222 -8.97 -11.18 20.51
CA LEU A 222 -9.40 -9.82 20.86
C LEU A 222 -10.50 -9.32 19.90
N ASP A 223 -11.32 -8.36 20.35
CA ASP A 223 -12.24 -7.63 19.47
C ASP A 223 -11.49 -6.65 18.53
N PRO A 224 -12.11 -6.14 17.45
CA PRO A 224 -11.41 -5.30 16.47
C PRO A 224 -10.82 -3.99 17.03
N GLU A 225 -11.48 -3.32 17.98
CA GLU A 225 -10.99 -2.06 18.56
C GLU A 225 -9.80 -2.31 19.51
N GLN A 226 -9.88 -3.39 20.28
CA GLN A 226 -8.78 -3.88 21.12
C GLN A 226 -7.60 -4.32 20.28
N ARG A 227 -7.81 -4.94 19.10
CA ARG A 227 -6.74 -5.31 18.17
C ARG A 227 -6.00 -4.07 17.66
N LEU A 228 -6.72 -3.02 17.25
CA LEU A 228 -6.10 -1.79 16.78
C LEU A 228 -5.28 -1.12 17.89
N THR A 229 -5.85 -1.04 19.10
CA THR A 229 -5.15 -0.47 20.26
C THR A 229 -3.91 -1.30 20.63
N ALA A 230 -4.03 -2.62 20.63
CA ALA A 230 -2.90 -3.51 20.90
C ALA A 230 -1.81 -3.37 19.84
N LEU A 231 -2.16 -3.35 18.55
CA LEU A 231 -1.22 -3.15 17.45
C LEU A 231 -0.42 -1.86 17.64
N HIS A 232 -1.11 -0.76 17.94
CA HIS A 232 -0.49 0.54 18.17
C HIS A 232 0.47 0.53 19.38
N ILE A 233 0.06 -0.09 20.49
CA ILE A 233 0.92 -0.24 21.68
C ILE A 233 2.16 -1.08 21.36
N GLN A 234 2.03 -2.17 20.61
CA GLN A 234 3.20 -3.00 20.24
C GLN A 234 4.12 -2.26 19.27
N ALA A 235 3.57 -1.56 18.27
CA ALA A 235 4.36 -0.74 17.36
C ALA A 235 5.15 0.33 18.12
N ARG A 236 4.53 0.95 19.13
CA ARG A 236 5.20 1.93 19.99
C ARG A 236 6.38 1.33 20.74
N ARG A 237 6.23 0.14 21.31
CA ARG A 237 7.31 -0.58 22.01
C ARG A 237 8.46 -0.93 21.08
N VAL A 238 8.16 -1.31 19.83
CA VAL A 238 9.19 -1.55 18.81
C VAL A 238 9.97 -0.27 18.54
N LEU A 239 9.28 0.85 18.31
CA LEU A 239 9.92 2.14 18.06
C LEU A 239 10.80 2.60 19.24
N GLU A 240 10.28 2.52 20.46
CA GLU A 240 11.03 2.84 21.68
C GLU A 240 12.28 1.96 21.84
N SER A 241 12.22 0.70 21.39
CA SER A 241 13.38 -0.19 21.44
C SER A 241 14.50 0.20 20.47
N LEU A 242 14.16 0.88 19.37
CA LEU A 242 15.11 1.42 18.40
C LEU A 242 15.74 2.73 18.87
N ASP A 243 14.96 3.60 19.53
CA ASP A 243 15.43 4.92 19.94
C ASP A 243 16.40 4.91 21.13
N LEU A 244 16.44 3.80 21.88
CA LEU A 244 17.40 3.56 22.98
C LEU A 244 18.86 3.39 22.51
N TYR A 245 19.08 3.34 21.19
CA TYR A 245 20.38 3.23 20.53
C TYR A 245 20.58 4.34 19.48
#